data_AF-A0A485PIU9-F1
#
_entry.id   AF-A0A485PIU9-F1
#
_cell.length_a   1.000
_cell.length_b   1.000
_cell.length_c   1.000
_cell.angle_alpha   90.00
_cell.angle_beta   90.00
_cell.angle_gamma   90.00
#
_symmetry.space_group_name_H-M   'P 1'
#
loop_
_entity.id
_entity.type
_entity.pdbx_description
1 polymer ?
#
loop_
_entity_poly.entity_id
_entity_poly.type
_entity_poly.pdbx_seq_one_letter_code
_entity_poly.pdbx_strand_id
1 'polypeptide(L)'
;MGLELYLDLLSQPCRAIYIFAKKNRIPFEMRTVELLKGQHLSDAFAQVNPLKKVPALKDGDFTLAESVAILLYLTRKYKVADHWYPQDLQACARVDEYLAWQHTTLRRSCLRALWHKVMFPVFLGEPVSPEMLATTLAELDVTLQLLEDKFLQNKAFLIGPHVSLADLVAITELMHPVGAGCQVFEGRPKLAAWCRRVEAAVGEDLFQEAHEVILKAKDSPPADPTIKQKLMPAVLAMIRRDPGVGSSALAMGLELYLDLMSQPCRAVYIFAKKNGIPFELRTVELLKGQHHSDAFAQVNPLKKVPALKDGDFTLAESVAILLYLCRKYEVPDHWYPQDLQARARVDEYLAWQHTALRNSCTRAMWQKMMSPVFLGEQVPPETLASTLAELERCLQLLEDKFLKDQDFLAGPHISVADLVAITELMHPVSAGCQVFKSRPKLAAWRQRVEAAVGKDLFQEAHAVVMKAKDLPPADRAIKEKLKPSVQVLLQ
;
A
#
# COMPACT_ATOMS: atom_id res chain seq x y z
N MET A 1 -13.86 -22.25 18.49
CA MET A 1 -14.64 -21.20 17.80
C MET A 1 -14.37 -21.30 16.30
N GLY A 2 -15.26 -20.80 15.45
CA GLY A 2 -15.05 -20.77 14.00
C GLY A 2 -14.19 -19.59 13.53
N LEU A 3 -13.96 -19.53 12.23
CA LEU A 3 -13.44 -18.36 11.53
C LEU A 3 -14.59 -17.36 11.32
N GLU A 4 -14.46 -16.13 11.82
CA GLU A 4 -15.40 -15.03 11.60
C GLU A 4 -14.76 -14.03 10.62
N LEU A 5 -15.50 -13.64 9.57
CA LEU A 5 -15.06 -12.62 8.60
C LEU A 5 -16.01 -11.41 8.63
N TYR A 6 -15.49 -10.26 9.05
CA TYR A 6 -16.19 -9.00 9.16
C TYR A 6 -16.09 -8.20 7.86
N LEU A 7 -17.20 -8.11 7.13
CA LEU A 7 -17.23 -7.75 5.71
C LEU A 7 -18.40 -6.80 5.37
N ASP A 8 -18.23 -6.04 4.30
CA ASP A 8 -19.30 -5.34 3.57
C ASP A 8 -19.02 -5.48 2.06
N LEU A 9 -19.94 -6.04 1.29
CA LEU A 9 -19.73 -6.31 -0.15
C LEU A 9 -19.72 -5.03 -1.01
N LEU A 10 -20.05 -3.85 -0.46
CA LEU A 10 -19.73 -2.56 -1.08
C LEU A 10 -18.21 -2.32 -1.18
N SER A 11 -17.42 -2.91 -0.27
CA SER A 11 -15.97 -2.69 -0.15
C SER A 11 -15.15 -3.65 -1.02
N GLN A 12 -14.30 -3.09 -1.90
CA GLN A 12 -13.35 -3.84 -2.77
C GLN A 12 -12.58 -4.95 -1.99
N PRO A 13 -11.84 -4.63 -0.91
CA PRO A 13 -11.09 -5.64 -0.15
C PRO A 13 -11.95 -6.70 0.54
N CYS A 14 -13.23 -6.41 0.82
CA CYS A 14 -14.15 -7.40 1.39
C CYS A 14 -14.66 -8.38 0.33
N ARG A 15 -14.97 -7.90 -0.89
CA ARG A 15 -15.32 -8.78 -2.02
C ARG A 15 -14.20 -9.76 -2.35
N ALA A 16 -12.94 -9.29 -2.34
CA ALA A 16 -11.77 -10.16 -2.57
C ALA A 16 -11.73 -11.33 -1.57
N ILE A 17 -11.88 -11.06 -0.28
CA ILE A 17 -11.91 -12.10 0.76
C ILE A 17 -13.15 -13.00 0.64
N TYR A 18 -14.32 -12.43 0.37
CA TYR A 18 -15.57 -13.18 0.24
C TYR A 18 -15.50 -14.21 -0.89
N ILE A 19 -15.08 -13.76 -2.08
CA ILE A 19 -14.85 -14.62 -3.25
C ILE A 19 -13.78 -15.66 -2.92
N PHE A 20 -12.64 -15.26 -2.33
CA PHE A 20 -11.56 -16.18 -2.00
C PHE A 20 -12.01 -17.31 -1.06
N ALA A 21 -12.73 -16.96 0.02
CA ALA A 21 -13.20 -17.91 1.00
C ALA A 21 -14.28 -18.85 0.42
N LYS A 22 -15.29 -18.31 -0.27
CA LYS A 22 -16.33 -19.10 -0.96
C LYS A 22 -15.72 -20.04 -2.02
N LYS A 23 -14.85 -19.53 -2.89
CA LYS A 23 -14.25 -20.29 -4.00
C LYS A 23 -13.39 -21.46 -3.50
N ASN A 24 -12.60 -21.23 -2.45
CA ASN A 24 -11.78 -22.27 -1.82
C ASN A 24 -12.53 -23.11 -0.78
N ARG A 25 -13.86 -22.96 -0.67
CA ARG A 25 -14.73 -23.70 0.26
C ARG A 25 -14.28 -23.60 1.73
N ILE A 26 -13.67 -22.48 2.11
CA ILE A 26 -13.24 -22.19 3.47
C ILE A 26 -14.50 -21.98 4.33
N PRO A 27 -14.67 -22.71 5.45
CA PRO A 27 -15.80 -22.49 6.34
C PRO A 27 -15.58 -21.21 7.16
N PHE A 28 -16.51 -20.25 7.04
CA PHE A 28 -16.51 -19.01 7.82
C PHE A 28 -17.94 -18.57 8.20
N GLU A 29 -18.06 -17.84 9.29
CA GLU A 29 -19.25 -17.07 9.63
C GLU A 29 -19.08 -15.62 9.13
N MET A 30 -20.03 -15.14 8.32
CA MET A 30 -20.01 -13.76 7.84
C MET A 30 -20.62 -12.81 8.87
N ARG A 31 -19.84 -11.81 9.30
CA ARG A 31 -20.29 -10.70 10.15
C ARG A 31 -20.45 -9.47 9.26
N THR A 32 -21.66 -9.15 8.84
CA THR A 32 -21.92 -7.93 8.06
C THR A 32 -21.65 -6.69 8.91
N VAL A 33 -20.89 -5.72 8.39
CA VAL A 33 -20.57 -4.45 9.07
C VAL A 33 -20.91 -3.29 8.13
N GLU A 34 -22.16 -2.83 8.20
CA GLU A 34 -22.76 -1.91 7.23
C GLU A 34 -22.05 -0.55 7.20
N LEU A 35 -21.26 -0.31 6.14
CA LEU A 35 -20.45 0.89 5.96
C LEU A 35 -21.32 2.14 5.83
N LEU A 36 -22.40 2.06 5.05
CA LEU A 36 -23.33 3.18 4.83
C LEU A 36 -24.14 3.56 6.08
N LYS A 37 -24.20 2.70 7.10
CA LYS A 37 -24.76 3.01 8.43
C LYS A 37 -23.69 3.43 9.44
N GLY A 38 -22.42 3.50 9.05
CA GLY A 38 -21.30 3.84 9.93
C GLY A 38 -20.97 2.77 10.98
N GLN A 39 -21.38 1.50 10.81
CA GLN A 39 -21.14 0.46 11.83
C GLN A 39 -19.65 0.22 12.10
N HIS A 40 -18.80 0.40 11.09
CA HIS A 40 -17.34 0.38 11.21
C HIS A 40 -16.77 1.44 12.16
N LEU A 41 -17.52 2.52 12.46
CA LEU A 41 -17.13 3.54 13.43
C LEU A 41 -17.58 3.23 14.87
N SER A 42 -18.49 2.26 15.05
CA SER A 42 -19.03 1.87 16.37
C SER A 42 -17.96 1.32 17.30
N ASP A 43 -18.16 1.46 18.61
CA ASP A 43 -17.20 0.95 19.59
C ASP A 43 -17.23 -0.57 19.71
N ALA A 44 -18.38 -1.20 19.38
CA ALA A 44 -18.48 -2.65 19.22
C ALA A 44 -17.55 -3.17 18.10
N PHE A 45 -17.51 -2.50 16.94
CA PHE A 45 -16.55 -2.85 15.88
C PHE A 45 -15.12 -2.43 16.23
N ALA A 46 -14.92 -1.37 17.02
CA ALA A 46 -13.60 -0.95 17.49
C ALA A 46 -12.89 -2.03 18.33
N GLN A 47 -13.63 -2.83 19.10
CA GLN A 47 -13.07 -3.98 19.84
C GLN A 47 -12.62 -5.11 18.91
N VAL A 48 -13.22 -5.24 17.71
CA VAL A 48 -12.83 -6.22 16.69
C VAL A 48 -11.61 -5.72 15.91
N ASN A 49 -11.67 -4.47 15.44
CA ASN A 49 -10.58 -3.80 14.74
C ASN A 49 -10.49 -2.31 15.14
N PRO A 50 -9.49 -1.91 15.96
CA PRO A 50 -9.34 -0.51 16.39
C PRO A 50 -8.94 0.43 15.25
N LEU A 51 -8.56 -0.08 14.07
CA LEU A 51 -8.38 0.72 12.86
C LEU A 51 -9.72 1.24 12.28
N LYS A 52 -10.88 0.80 12.83
CA LYS A 52 -12.24 1.18 12.42
C LYS A 52 -12.48 1.03 10.90
N LYS A 53 -11.92 -0.03 10.31
CA LYS A 53 -12.01 -0.41 8.88
C LYS A 53 -12.40 -1.88 8.70
N VAL A 54 -13.11 -2.17 7.62
CA VAL A 54 -13.30 -3.53 7.07
C VAL A 54 -12.37 -3.73 5.87
N PRO A 55 -11.90 -4.96 5.58
CA PRO A 55 -12.21 -6.22 6.26
C PRO A 55 -11.50 -6.37 7.61
N ALA A 56 -12.05 -7.24 8.45
CA ALA A 56 -11.34 -7.83 9.59
C ALA A 56 -11.64 -9.34 9.67
N LEU A 57 -10.68 -10.11 10.14
CA LEU A 57 -10.77 -11.54 10.40
C LEU A 57 -10.66 -11.77 11.91
N LYS A 58 -11.36 -12.77 12.43
CA LYS A 58 -11.17 -13.32 13.77
C LYS A 58 -11.17 -14.84 13.71
N ASP A 59 -10.15 -15.46 14.29
CA ASP A 59 -9.97 -16.91 14.35
C ASP A 59 -9.66 -17.33 15.79
N GLY A 60 -10.70 -17.72 16.54
CA GLY A 60 -10.59 -17.78 18.00
C GLY A 60 -10.25 -16.40 18.58
N ASP A 61 -9.14 -16.32 19.31
CA ASP A 61 -8.66 -15.07 19.93
C ASP A 61 -7.76 -14.25 18.99
N PHE A 62 -7.37 -14.78 17.82
CA PHE A 62 -6.52 -14.09 16.85
C PHE A 62 -7.36 -13.20 15.92
N THR A 63 -7.24 -11.87 16.07
CA THR A 63 -7.82 -10.89 15.12
C THR A 63 -6.79 -10.38 14.12
N LEU A 64 -7.19 -10.12 12.87
CA LEU A 64 -6.31 -9.67 11.78
C LEU A 64 -7.03 -8.67 10.88
N ALA A 65 -6.38 -7.56 10.55
CA ALA A 65 -6.85 -6.55 9.59
C ALA A 65 -6.05 -6.59 8.28
N GLU A 66 -6.42 -5.70 7.34
CA GLU A 66 -5.86 -5.54 5.98
C GLU A 66 -6.05 -6.76 5.06
N SER A 67 -6.59 -6.53 3.85
CA SER A 67 -7.01 -7.63 2.96
C SER A 67 -5.87 -8.51 2.47
N VAL A 68 -4.70 -7.93 2.19
CA VAL A 68 -3.52 -8.68 1.75
C VAL A 68 -3.10 -9.67 2.82
N ALA A 69 -2.99 -9.23 4.08
CA ALA A 69 -2.65 -10.10 5.21
C ALA A 69 -3.70 -11.19 5.45
N ILE A 70 -5.00 -10.85 5.37
CA ILE A 70 -6.09 -11.83 5.51
C ILE A 70 -6.07 -12.87 4.38
N LEU A 71 -5.90 -12.46 3.12
CA LEU A 71 -5.82 -13.37 1.98
C LEU A 71 -4.61 -14.32 2.09
N LEU A 72 -3.43 -13.79 2.47
CA LEU A 72 -2.22 -14.59 2.69
C LEU A 72 -2.36 -15.54 3.89
N TYR A 73 -2.97 -15.10 4.99
CA TYR A 73 -3.28 -15.95 6.15
C TYR A 73 -4.23 -17.09 5.77
N LEU A 74 -5.33 -16.80 5.08
CA LEU A 74 -6.30 -17.82 4.63
C LEU A 74 -5.66 -18.81 3.64
N THR A 75 -4.85 -18.31 2.69
CA THR A 75 -4.08 -19.14 1.74
C THR A 75 -3.24 -20.19 2.48
N ARG A 76 -2.46 -19.75 3.48
CA ARG A 76 -1.54 -20.61 4.24
C ARG A 76 -2.26 -21.54 5.22
N LYS A 77 -3.26 -21.03 5.94
CA LYS A 77 -4.03 -21.81 6.93
C LYS A 77 -4.78 -22.97 6.29
N TYR A 78 -5.47 -22.71 5.17
CA TYR A 78 -6.35 -23.68 4.54
C TYR A 78 -5.69 -24.47 3.39
N LYS A 79 -4.41 -24.19 3.09
CA LYS A 79 -3.61 -24.88 2.05
C LYS A 79 -4.36 -24.96 0.72
N VAL A 80 -4.81 -23.78 0.24
CA VAL A 80 -5.50 -23.64 -1.04
C VAL A 80 -4.58 -23.99 -2.21
N ALA A 81 -5.14 -24.16 -3.41
CA ALA A 81 -4.36 -24.45 -4.62
C ALA A 81 -3.31 -23.34 -4.91
N ASP A 82 -2.08 -23.77 -5.23
CA ASP A 82 -0.89 -22.89 -5.31
C ASP A 82 -0.99 -21.77 -6.35
N HIS A 83 -1.89 -21.87 -7.33
CA HIS A 83 -2.08 -20.80 -8.32
C HIS A 83 -2.50 -19.46 -7.71
N TRP A 84 -3.14 -19.47 -6.53
CA TRP A 84 -3.47 -18.25 -5.79
C TRP A 84 -2.23 -17.48 -5.34
N TYR A 85 -1.23 -18.20 -4.84
CA TYR A 85 0.03 -17.63 -4.34
C TYR A 85 1.18 -18.57 -4.71
N PRO A 86 1.75 -18.43 -5.92
CA PRO A 86 2.69 -19.41 -6.48
C PRO A 86 3.91 -19.65 -5.60
N GLN A 87 4.38 -20.90 -5.58
CA GLN A 87 5.61 -21.28 -4.87
C GLN A 87 6.89 -20.88 -5.62
N ASP A 88 6.82 -20.70 -6.95
CA ASP A 88 7.94 -20.15 -7.73
C ASP A 88 8.30 -18.74 -7.24
N LEU A 89 9.59 -18.51 -6.98
CA LEU A 89 10.11 -17.29 -6.39
C LEU A 89 9.75 -16.03 -7.20
N GLN A 90 9.82 -16.10 -8.54
CA GLN A 90 9.56 -14.94 -9.39
C GLN A 90 8.05 -14.65 -9.52
N ALA A 91 7.22 -15.68 -9.72
CA ALA A 91 5.77 -15.55 -9.74
C ALA A 91 5.20 -15.11 -8.38
N CYS A 92 5.76 -15.62 -7.27
CA CYS A 92 5.44 -15.19 -5.91
C CYS A 92 5.75 -13.70 -5.71
N ALA A 93 6.97 -13.27 -6.08
CA ALA A 93 7.37 -11.87 -5.99
C ALA A 93 6.57 -10.95 -6.94
N ARG A 94 6.10 -11.44 -8.10
CA ARG A 94 5.17 -10.71 -8.98
C ARG A 94 3.78 -10.52 -8.35
N VAL A 95 3.28 -11.50 -7.59
CA VAL A 95 2.05 -11.31 -6.78
C VAL A 95 2.29 -10.24 -5.72
N ASP A 96 3.38 -10.32 -4.96
CA ASP A 96 3.70 -9.33 -3.92
C ASP A 96 3.91 -7.92 -4.50
N GLU A 97 4.54 -7.80 -5.69
CA GLU A 97 4.72 -6.54 -6.42
C GLU A 97 3.39 -5.88 -6.74
N TYR A 98 2.44 -6.65 -7.28
CA TYR A 98 1.08 -6.15 -7.55
C TYR A 98 0.35 -5.78 -6.26
N LEU A 99 0.37 -6.67 -5.25
CA LEU A 99 -0.36 -6.48 -4.00
C LEU A 99 0.18 -5.30 -3.18
N ALA A 100 1.47 -4.97 -3.28
CA ALA A 100 2.02 -3.72 -2.75
C ALA A 100 1.61 -2.50 -3.60
N TRP A 101 1.76 -2.60 -4.93
CA TRP A 101 1.50 -1.49 -5.86
C TRP A 101 0.08 -0.94 -5.78
N GLN A 102 -0.95 -1.80 -5.74
CA GLN A 102 -2.35 -1.36 -5.73
C GLN A 102 -2.68 -0.42 -4.57
N HIS A 103 -2.00 -0.56 -3.42
CA HIS A 103 -2.37 0.15 -2.19
C HIS A 103 -2.38 1.67 -2.35
N THR A 104 -1.53 2.20 -3.24
CA THR A 104 -1.42 3.65 -3.50
C THR A 104 -1.84 4.04 -4.92
N THR A 105 -2.36 3.10 -5.72
CA THR A 105 -2.64 3.29 -7.15
C THR A 105 -4.05 2.82 -7.54
N LEU A 106 -4.22 1.63 -8.13
CA LEU A 106 -5.50 1.18 -8.72
C LEU A 106 -6.66 1.26 -7.74
N ARG A 107 -6.51 0.70 -6.54
CA ARG A 107 -7.48 0.77 -5.43
C ARG A 107 -7.94 2.18 -5.10
N ARG A 108 -7.05 3.18 -5.23
CA ARG A 108 -7.33 4.60 -5.00
C ARG A 108 -8.14 5.17 -6.16
N SER A 109 -7.70 4.96 -7.41
CA SER A 109 -8.40 5.44 -8.61
C SER A 109 -9.80 4.84 -8.75
N CYS A 110 -9.94 3.53 -8.50
CA CYS A 110 -11.22 2.83 -8.55
C CYS A 110 -12.21 3.33 -7.48
N LEU A 111 -11.75 3.47 -6.24
CA LEU A 111 -12.55 4.06 -5.16
C LEU A 111 -12.96 5.50 -5.49
N ARG A 112 -12.01 6.32 -5.96
CA ARG A 112 -12.25 7.71 -6.36
C ARG A 112 -13.31 7.81 -7.47
N ALA A 113 -13.24 6.96 -8.48
CA ALA A 113 -14.21 6.94 -9.57
C ALA A 113 -15.64 6.64 -9.08
N LEU A 114 -15.82 5.67 -8.17
CA LEU A 114 -17.12 5.42 -7.54
C LEU A 114 -17.62 6.63 -6.75
N TRP A 115 -16.78 7.19 -5.88
CA TRP A 115 -17.21 8.25 -4.99
C TRP A 115 -17.53 9.55 -5.74
N HIS A 116 -16.70 9.94 -6.71
CA HIS A 116 -16.88 11.18 -7.47
C HIS A 116 -18.03 11.11 -8.49
N LYS A 117 -18.36 9.93 -8.99
CA LYS A 117 -19.43 9.76 -9.99
C LYS A 117 -20.78 9.38 -9.40
N VAL A 118 -20.80 8.71 -8.24
CA VAL A 118 -22.04 8.19 -7.62
C VAL A 118 -22.17 8.58 -6.15
N MET A 119 -21.24 8.21 -5.26
CA MET A 119 -21.52 8.29 -3.81
C MET A 119 -21.66 9.73 -3.29
N PHE A 120 -20.89 10.69 -3.80
CA PHE A 120 -21.10 12.10 -3.49
C PHE A 120 -22.46 12.61 -4.02
N PRO A 121 -22.74 12.61 -5.34
CA PRO A 121 -23.96 13.22 -5.88
C PRO A 121 -25.25 12.48 -5.50
N VAL A 122 -25.25 11.15 -5.41
CA VAL A 122 -26.46 10.35 -5.16
C VAL A 122 -26.65 10.05 -3.67
N PHE A 123 -25.64 9.46 -3.02
CA PHE A 123 -25.79 8.99 -1.63
C PHE A 123 -25.60 10.12 -0.60
N LEU A 124 -24.66 11.05 -0.79
CA LEU A 124 -24.48 12.19 0.11
C LEU A 124 -25.24 13.46 -0.31
N GLY A 125 -25.73 13.53 -1.54
CA GLY A 125 -26.34 14.75 -2.10
C GLY A 125 -25.34 15.92 -2.26
N GLU A 126 -24.04 15.61 -2.40
CA GLU A 126 -22.96 16.57 -2.56
C GLU A 126 -22.53 16.68 -4.03
N PRO A 127 -22.59 17.86 -4.67
CA PRO A 127 -22.21 18.01 -6.06
C PRO A 127 -20.70 17.88 -6.26
N VAL A 128 -20.29 17.15 -7.30
CA VAL A 128 -18.89 17.04 -7.74
C VAL A 128 -18.73 17.80 -9.05
N SER A 129 -17.71 18.65 -9.15
CA SER A 129 -17.54 19.48 -10.35
C SER A 129 -17.11 18.65 -11.58
N PRO A 130 -17.45 19.07 -12.81
CA PRO A 130 -17.05 18.36 -14.03
C PRO A 130 -15.52 18.21 -14.14
N GLU A 131 -14.77 19.24 -13.74
CA GLU A 131 -13.31 19.24 -13.73
C GLU A 131 -12.78 18.23 -12.73
N MET A 132 -13.37 18.14 -11.53
CA MET A 132 -13.00 17.17 -10.50
C MET A 132 -13.29 15.71 -10.92
N LEU A 133 -14.37 15.49 -11.70
CA LEU A 133 -14.70 14.18 -12.25
C LEU A 133 -13.78 13.80 -13.43
N ALA A 134 -13.48 14.71 -14.36
CA ALA A 134 -12.48 14.49 -15.41
C ALA A 134 -11.07 14.26 -14.82
N THR A 135 -10.74 15.05 -13.79
CA THR A 135 -9.55 14.90 -12.90
C THR A 135 -9.68 13.69 -11.97
N THR A 136 -10.60 12.76 -12.23
CA THR A 136 -10.69 11.44 -11.60
C THR A 136 -10.69 10.32 -12.64
N LEU A 137 -11.41 10.49 -13.76
CA LEU A 137 -11.48 9.48 -14.82
C LEU A 137 -10.14 9.28 -15.52
N ALA A 138 -9.41 10.35 -15.89
CA ALA A 138 -8.08 10.18 -16.50
C ALA A 138 -7.02 9.59 -15.52
N GLU A 139 -7.30 9.56 -14.22
CA GLU A 139 -6.44 8.97 -13.18
C GLU A 139 -6.64 7.47 -13.13
N LEU A 140 -7.91 7.05 -13.26
CA LEU A 140 -8.30 5.69 -13.53
C LEU A 140 -7.68 5.23 -14.85
N ASP A 141 -7.82 5.98 -15.94
CA ASP A 141 -7.25 5.62 -17.26
C ASP A 141 -5.73 5.38 -17.20
N VAL A 142 -4.97 6.22 -16.51
CA VAL A 142 -3.53 6.02 -16.28
C VAL A 142 -3.26 4.73 -15.48
N THR A 143 -4.02 4.45 -14.42
CA THR A 143 -3.88 3.19 -13.66
C THR A 143 -4.33 1.95 -14.43
N LEU A 144 -5.30 2.07 -15.35
CA LEU A 144 -5.71 1.00 -16.27
C LEU A 144 -4.63 0.73 -17.31
N GLN A 145 -3.99 1.77 -17.84
CA GLN A 145 -2.88 1.63 -18.77
C GLN A 145 -1.66 0.96 -18.10
N LEU A 146 -1.35 1.34 -16.85
CA LEU A 146 -0.31 0.66 -16.06
C LEU A 146 -0.68 -0.81 -15.74
N LEU A 147 -1.96 -1.11 -15.50
CA LEU A 147 -2.44 -2.48 -15.31
C LEU A 147 -2.26 -3.32 -16.58
N GLU A 148 -2.47 -2.76 -17.77
CA GLU A 148 -2.15 -3.43 -19.04
C GLU A 148 -0.63 -3.55 -19.27
N ASP A 149 0.13 -2.46 -19.21
CA ASP A 149 1.51 -2.45 -19.71
C ASP A 149 2.54 -3.03 -18.74
N LYS A 150 2.36 -2.85 -17.42
CA LYS A 150 3.27 -3.41 -16.40
C LYS A 150 2.84 -4.80 -15.94
N PHE A 151 1.54 -5.05 -15.81
CA PHE A 151 1.03 -6.27 -15.16
C PHE A 151 0.47 -7.29 -16.16
N LEU A 152 -0.63 -7.04 -16.87
CA LEU A 152 -1.23 -8.06 -17.76
C LEU A 152 -0.34 -8.39 -18.98
N GLN A 153 0.08 -7.36 -19.71
CA GLN A 153 0.88 -7.41 -20.94
C GLN A 153 0.21 -8.25 -22.03
N ASN A 154 0.73 -9.46 -22.30
CA ASN A 154 0.15 -10.43 -23.24
C ASN A 154 -0.18 -11.77 -22.53
N LYS A 155 -0.21 -11.79 -21.19
CA LYS A 155 -0.47 -12.99 -20.39
C LYS A 155 -1.97 -13.27 -20.24
N ALA A 156 -2.32 -14.49 -19.85
CA ALA A 156 -3.71 -14.85 -19.57
C ALA A 156 -4.22 -14.13 -18.31
N PHE A 157 -3.39 -14.07 -17.28
CA PHE A 157 -3.64 -13.44 -15.98
C PHE A 157 -2.49 -12.48 -15.65
N LEU A 158 -2.63 -11.62 -14.63
CA LEU A 158 -1.64 -10.58 -14.30
C LEU A 158 -0.24 -11.15 -14.05
N ILE A 159 -0.15 -12.38 -13.57
CA ILE A 159 1.10 -13.04 -13.19
C ILE A 159 1.53 -14.09 -14.24
N GLY A 160 0.60 -14.87 -14.78
CA GLY A 160 0.94 -16.04 -15.60
C GLY A 160 -0.27 -16.72 -16.29
N PRO A 161 -0.29 -18.07 -16.38
CA PRO A 161 -1.34 -18.82 -17.08
C PRO A 161 -2.59 -19.10 -16.23
N HIS A 162 -2.56 -18.83 -14.92
CA HIS A 162 -3.65 -19.10 -13.99
C HIS A 162 -4.00 -17.88 -13.13
N VAL A 163 -5.24 -17.83 -12.63
CA VAL A 163 -5.73 -16.76 -11.75
C VAL A 163 -4.98 -16.76 -10.41
N SER A 164 -4.60 -15.58 -9.92
CA SER A 164 -3.86 -15.41 -8.67
C SER A 164 -4.57 -14.46 -7.70
N LEU A 165 -4.02 -14.28 -6.49
CA LEU A 165 -4.46 -13.24 -5.56
C LEU A 165 -4.37 -11.82 -6.18
N ALA A 166 -3.41 -11.58 -7.08
CA ALA A 166 -3.29 -10.30 -7.78
C ALA A 166 -4.51 -10.06 -8.68
N ASP A 167 -4.92 -11.05 -9.46
CA ASP A 167 -6.10 -10.96 -10.34
C ASP A 167 -7.40 -10.73 -9.55
N LEU A 168 -7.53 -11.40 -8.40
CA LEU A 168 -8.72 -11.29 -7.56
C LEU A 168 -8.85 -9.92 -6.87
N VAL A 169 -7.74 -9.35 -6.41
CA VAL A 169 -7.71 -7.98 -5.88
C VAL A 169 -7.97 -6.97 -7.01
N ALA A 170 -7.32 -7.14 -8.17
CA ALA A 170 -7.52 -6.27 -9.33
C ALA A 170 -8.99 -6.25 -9.80
N ILE A 171 -9.64 -7.40 -9.98
CA ILE A 171 -11.01 -7.42 -10.51
C ILE A 171 -12.00 -6.80 -9.51
N THR A 172 -11.85 -7.08 -8.22
CA THR A 172 -12.75 -6.54 -7.18
C THR A 172 -12.56 -5.04 -6.96
N GLU A 173 -11.39 -4.50 -7.28
CA GLU A 173 -11.15 -3.05 -7.40
C GLU A 173 -11.82 -2.47 -8.66
N LEU A 174 -11.58 -3.05 -9.84
CA LEU A 174 -12.16 -2.58 -11.10
C LEU A 174 -13.69 -2.58 -11.13
N MET A 175 -14.34 -3.45 -10.35
CA MET A 175 -15.80 -3.45 -10.24
C MET A 175 -16.37 -2.23 -9.46
N HIS A 176 -15.56 -1.41 -8.78
CA HIS A 176 -16.01 -0.09 -8.28
C HIS A 176 -16.38 0.87 -9.42
N PRO A 177 -15.47 1.22 -10.37
CA PRO A 177 -15.84 2.06 -11.50
C PRO A 177 -16.87 1.41 -12.44
N VAL A 178 -16.95 0.08 -12.55
CA VAL A 178 -18.05 -0.58 -13.29
C VAL A 178 -19.41 -0.32 -12.61
N GLY A 179 -19.52 -0.49 -11.28
CA GLY A 179 -20.73 -0.13 -10.52
C GLY A 179 -21.07 1.37 -10.58
N ALA A 180 -20.06 2.21 -10.82
CA ALA A 180 -20.21 3.64 -11.11
C ALA A 180 -20.59 3.96 -12.57
N GLY A 181 -20.83 2.94 -13.42
CA GLY A 181 -21.15 3.10 -14.84
C GLY A 181 -20.01 3.69 -15.68
N CYS A 182 -18.74 3.46 -15.32
CA CYS A 182 -17.58 3.84 -16.13
C CYS A 182 -17.25 2.76 -17.16
N GLN A 183 -16.80 3.21 -18.33
CA GLN A 183 -16.37 2.37 -19.46
C GLN A 183 -14.97 1.79 -19.22
N VAL A 184 -14.80 0.97 -18.17
CA VAL A 184 -13.51 0.41 -17.74
C VAL A 184 -12.87 -0.44 -18.84
N PHE A 185 -13.67 -1.33 -19.44
CA PHE A 185 -13.22 -2.34 -20.41
C PHE A 185 -13.44 -1.95 -21.87
N GLU A 186 -14.13 -0.83 -22.13
CA GLU A 186 -14.31 -0.30 -23.48
C GLU A 186 -12.99 0.30 -24.00
N GLY A 187 -12.69 0.12 -25.28
CA GLY A 187 -11.37 0.43 -25.85
C GLY A 187 -10.21 -0.42 -25.33
N ARG A 188 -10.42 -1.29 -24.33
CA ARG A 188 -9.39 -2.08 -23.63
C ARG A 188 -9.60 -3.59 -23.81
N PRO A 189 -9.39 -4.12 -25.04
CA PRO A 189 -9.74 -5.51 -25.36
C PRO A 189 -8.95 -6.54 -24.55
N LYS A 190 -7.74 -6.21 -24.08
CA LYS A 190 -6.97 -7.12 -23.21
C LYS A 190 -7.58 -7.23 -21.82
N LEU A 191 -7.90 -6.11 -21.16
CA LEU A 191 -8.62 -6.13 -19.88
C LEU A 191 -10.01 -6.75 -20.03
N ALA A 192 -10.74 -6.48 -21.11
CA ALA A 192 -12.04 -7.11 -21.37
C ALA A 192 -11.93 -8.64 -21.49
N ALA A 193 -10.90 -9.15 -22.17
CA ALA A 193 -10.65 -10.59 -22.29
C ALA A 193 -10.11 -11.21 -20.99
N TRP A 194 -9.31 -10.48 -20.21
CA TRP A 194 -8.83 -10.90 -18.89
C TRP A 194 -9.97 -10.94 -17.86
N CYS A 195 -10.85 -9.95 -17.84
CA CYS A 195 -12.04 -9.88 -16.98
C CYS A 195 -12.87 -11.16 -17.11
N ARG A 196 -13.25 -11.54 -18.34
CA ARG A 196 -13.99 -12.78 -18.62
C ARG A 196 -13.25 -14.05 -18.17
N ARG A 197 -11.91 -14.08 -18.23
CA ARG A 197 -11.12 -15.20 -17.72
C ARG A 197 -11.09 -15.26 -16.19
N VAL A 198 -11.03 -14.12 -15.50
CA VAL A 198 -11.10 -14.05 -14.04
C VAL A 198 -12.50 -14.40 -13.54
N GLU A 199 -13.53 -13.88 -14.17
CA GLU A 199 -14.95 -14.20 -13.92
C GLU A 199 -15.22 -15.71 -14.07
N ALA A 200 -14.84 -16.31 -15.20
CA ALA A 200 -14.96 -17.76 -15.41
C ALA A 200 -14.11 -18.58 -14.42
N ALA A 201 -12.91 -18.11 -14.06
CA ALA A 201 -12.05 -18.79 -13.08
C ALA A 201 -12.62 -18.70 -11.65
N VAL A 202 -13.30 -17.61 -11.28
CA VAL A 202 -14.07 -17.47 -10.04
C VAL A 202 -15.36 -18.31 -10.08
N GLY A 203 -16.04 -18.33 -11.21
CA GLY A 203 -17.39 -18.88 -11.39
C GLY A 203 -18.43 -17.75 -11.37
N GLU A 204 -19.21 -17.67 -12.44
CA GLU A 204 -20.11 -16.54 -12.75
C GLU A 204 -21.09 -16.23 -11.61
N ASP A 205 -21.76 -17.25 -11.04
CA ASP A 205 -22.69 -17.07 -9.92
C ASP A 205 -22.04 -16.37 -8.71
N LEU A 206 -20.86 -16.85 -8.28
CA LEU A 206 -20.13 -16.28 -7.15
C LEU A 206 -19.55 -14.90 -7.47
N PHE A 207 -19.17 -14.66 -8.73
CA PHE A 207 -18.72 -13.36 -9.18
C PHE A 207 -19.86 -12.34 -9.11
N GLN A 208 -21.06 -12.70 -9.55
CA GLN A 208 -22.24 -11.86 -9.49
C GLN A 208 -22.75 -11.68 -8.05
N GLU A 209 -22.82 -12.74 -7.25
CA GLU A 209 -23.17 -12.72 -5.81
C GLU A 209 -22.30 -11.70 -5.05
N ALA A 210 -20.98 -11.74 -5.25
CA ALA A 210 -20.06 -10.84 -4.58
C ALA A 210 -20.17 -9.38 -5.06
N HIS A 211 -20.63 -9.13 -6.28
CA HIS A 211 -20.69 -7.79 -6.88
C HIS A 211 -22.09 -7.16 -6.88
N GLU A 212 -23.15 -7.86 -6.47
CA GLU A 212 -24.53 -7.37 -6.50
C GLU A 212 -24.70 -6.00 -5.82
N VAL A 213 -24.13 -5.83 -4.62
CA VAL A 213 -24.23 -4.60 -3.82
C VAL A 213 -23.58 -3.40 -4.54
N ILE A 214 -22.43 -3.59 -5.19
CA ILE A 214 -21.73 -2.50 -5.89
C ILE A 214 -22.36 -2.17 -7.24
N LEU A 215 -22.90 -3.17 -7.96
CA LEU A 215 -23.62 -2.94 -9.22
C LEU A 215 -24.95 -2.16 -9.01
N LYS A 216 -25.49 -2.20 -7.79
CA LYS A 216 -26.67 -1.43 -7.34
C LYS A 216 -26.32 -0.12 -6.61
N ALA A 217 -25.04 0.27 -6.50
CA ALA A 217 -24.64 1.42 -5.69
C ALA A 217 -25.27 2.75 -6.16
N LYS A 218 -25.51 2.90 -7.47
CA LYS A 218 -26.24 4.02 -8.09
C LYS A 218 -27.71 4.14 -7.65
N ASP A 219 -28.30 3.06 -7.13
CA ASP A 219 -29.71 2.97 -6.72
C ASP A 219 -29.86 3.10 -5.19
N SER A 220 -28.77 3.47 -4.49
CA SER A 220 -28.76 3.64 -3.03
C SER A 220 -29.59 4.84 -2.58
N PRO A 221 -30.43 4.72 -1.52
CA PRO A 221 -31.16 5.86 -0.98
C PRO A 221 -30.19 6.88 -0.34
N PRO A 222 -30.52 8.20 -0.35
CA PRO A 222 -29.70 9.22 0.29
C PRO A 222 -29.47 8.98 1.78
N ALA A 223 -28.29 9.38 2.26
CA ALA A 223 -27.89 9.24 3.66
C ALA A 223 -28.73 10.12 4.60
N ASP A 224 -29.11 9.58 5.75
CA ASP A 224 -29.65 10.36 6.87
C ASP A 224 -28.67 11.49 7.28
N PRO A 225 -29.13 12.70 7.63
CA PRO A 225 -28.25 13.81 8.01
C PRO A 225 -27.25 13.47 9.14
N THR A 226 -27.68 12.66 10.11
CA THR A 226 -26.85 12.20 11.24
C THR A 226 -25.77 11.22 10.79
N ILE A 227 -26.04 10.42 9.75
CA ILE A 227 -25.07 9.51 9.12
C ILE A 227 -24.10 10.32 8.27
N LYS A 228 -24.61 11.27 7.46
CA LYS A 228 -23.80 12.17 6.62
C LYS A 228 -22.73 12.91 7.45
N GLN A 229 -23.11 13.47 8.61
CA GLN A 229 -22.17 14.15 9.51
C GLN A 229 -21.08 13.21 10.07
N LYS A 230 -21.40 11.94 10.35
CA LYS A 230 -20.45 10.94 10.88
C LYS A 230 -19.49 10.40 9.82
N LEU A 231 -19.92 10.26 8.57
CA LEU A 231 -19.09 9.73 7.49
C LEU A 231 -18.11 10.75 6.91
N MET A 232 -18.48 12.03 6.85
CA MET A 232 -17.72 13.06 6.12
C MET A 232 -16.21 13.15 6.46
N PRO A 233 -15.77 13.09 7.73
CA PRO A 233 -14.34 13.16 8.07
C PRO A 233 -13.51 11.99 7.54
N ALA A 234 -14.11 10.81 7.34
CA ALA A 234 -13.43 9.63 6.81
C ALA A 234 -13.32 9.66 5.27
N VAL A 235 -14.26 10.32 4.60
CA VAL A 235 -14.36 10.38 3.13
C VAL A 235 -13.36 11.39 2.53
N LEU A 236 -13.16 12.54 3.18
CA LEU A 236 -12.36 13.64 2.65
C LEU A 236 -10.83 13.36 2.56
N ALA A 237 -10.33 12.29 3.17
CA ALA A 237 -8.91 12.05 3.40
C ALA A 237 -8.15 11.24 2.32
N MET A 238 -8.74 10.97 1.14
CA MET A 238 -8.26 9.88 0.25
C MET A 238 -7.75 10.25 -1.15
N ILE A 239 -7.51 11.53 -1.52
CA ILE A 239 -7.56 11.97 -2.94
C ILE A 239 -6.45 12.95 -3.41
N ARG A 240 -5.75 12.63 -4.54
CA ARG A 240 -5.00 13.44 -5.59
C ARG A 240 -3.93 12.56 -6.35
N ARG A 241 -3.05 13.08 -7.26
CA ARG A 241 -2.87 12.61 -8.68
C ARG A 241 -1.52 12.88 -9.49
N ASP A 242 -1.20 12.03 -10.53
CA ASP A 242 -0.46 12.21 -11.86
C ASP A 242 1.04 11.75 -12.19
N PRO A 243 1.50 11.54 -13.50
CA PRO A 243 2.38 10.39 -13.93
C PRO A 243 3.51 10.60 -15.05
N GLY A 244 4.08 9.51 -15.67
CA GLY A 244 4.64 9.46 -17.08
C GLY A 244 6.06 8.82 -17.37
N VAL A 245 6.23 7.81 -18.29
CA VAL A 245 7.42 6.87 -18.35
C VAL A 245 7.90 6.28 -19.74
N GLY A 246 9.22 5.97 -19.91
CA GLY A 246 9.98 5.20 -20.99
C GLY A 246 11.44 5.73 -21.14
N SER A 247 12.54 5.18 -21.75
CA SER A 247 13.08 3.90 -22.32
C SER A 247 14.66 4.01 -22.51
N SER A 248 15.68 3.10 -22.48
CA SER A 248 15.94 1.62 -22.51
C SER A 248 16.99 1.10 -21.44
N ALA A 249 17.81 0.03 -21.67
CA ALA A 249 18.56 -0.79 -20.65
C ALA A 249 20.09 -1.03 -20.97
N LEU A 250 20.97 -1.92 -20.41
CA LEU A 250 20.94 -3.15 -19.54
C LEU A 250 22.39 -3.55 -19.01
N ALA A 251 22.58 -4.40 -17.96
CA ALA A 251 23.86 -5.06 -17.48
C ALA A 251 23.61 -6.27 -16.52
N MET A 252 24.61 -6.98 -15.92
CA MET A 252 24.38 -8.16 -15.02
C MET A 252 24.94 -8.07 -13.58
N GLY A 253 24.12 -8.46 -12.60
CA GLY A 253 24.40 -8.60 -11.16
C GLY A 253 23.09 -8.71 -10.36
N LEU A 254 23.17 -8.80 -9.02
CA LEU A 254 22.06 -8.30 -8.17
C LEU A 254 22.28 -6.79 -8.01
N GLU A 255 21.43 -5.99 -8.64
CA GLU A 255 21.49 -4.54 -8.61
C GLU A 255 20.34 -4.00 -7.75
N LEU A 256 20.66 -3.17 -6.76
CA LEU A 256 19.66 -2.45 -5.96
C LEU A 256 19.71 -0.97 -6.31
N TYR A 257 18.63 -0.48 -6.94
CA TYR A 257 18.49 0.89 -7.40
C TYR A 257 17.84 1.74 -6.32
N LEU A 258 18.65 2.54 -5.61
CA LEU A 258 18.29 3.13 -4.31
C LEU A 258 18.66 4.63 -4.23
N ASP A 259 17.98 5.33 -3.32
CA ASP A 259 18.40 6.63 -2.78
C ASP A 259 18.16 6.61 -1.27
N LEU A 260 19.19 6.80 -0.44
CA LEU A 260 19.07 6.77 1.02
C LEU A 260 18.28 7.94 1.61
N MET A 261 17.90 8.94 0.81
CA MET A 261 16.85 9.91 1.16
C MET A 261 15.48 9.24 1.31
N SER A 262 15.21 8.18 0.54
CA SER A 262 13.92 7.47 0.50
C SER A 262 13.78 6.42 1.61
N GLN A 263 12.68 6.47 2.37
CA GLN A 263 12.36 5.51 3.45
C GLN A 263 12.44 4.04 2.97
N PRO A 264 11.72 3.61 1.92
CA PRO A 264 11.76 2.22 1.45
C PRO A 264 13.13 1.78 0.93
N CYS A 265 13.96 2.72 0.46
CA CYS A 265 15.33 2.41 0.04
C CYS A 265 16.25 2.12 1.23
N ARG A 266 16.10 2.86 2.34
CA ARG A 266 16.83 2.56 3.58
C ARG A 266 16.45 1.20 4.14
N ALA A 267 15.17 0.81 4.09
CA ALA A 267 14.73 -0.51 4.52
C ALA A 267 15.42 -1.63 3.71
N VAL A 268 15.39 -1.54 2.38
CA VAL A 268 16.07 -2.50 1.49
C VAL A 268 17.59 -2.49 1.67
N TYR A 269 18.21 -1.31 1.81
CA TYR A 269 19.66 -1.17 2.02
C TYR A 269 20.12 -1.83 3.32
N ILE A 270 19.48 -1.49 4.44
CA ILE A 270 19.78 -2.07 5.75
C ILE A 270 19.56 -3.58 5.72
N PHE A 271 18.47 -4.06 5.13
CA PHE A 271 18.18 -5.49 5.04
C PHE A 271 19.28 -6.26 4.30
N ALA A 272 19.68 -5.77 3.12
CA ALA A 272 20.71 -6.42 2.31
C ALA A 272 22.08 -6.39 3.01
N LYS A 273 22.49 -5.23 3.53
CA LYS A 273 23.75 -5.09 4.29
C LYS A 273 23.78 -5.95 5.55
N LYS A 274 22.72 -5.96 6.35
CA LYS A 274 22.63 -6.67 7.63
C LYS A 274 22.72 -8.18 7.46
N ASN A 275 22.14 -8.72 6.39
CA ASN A 275 22.15 -10.15 6.09
C ASN A 275 23.31 -10.56 5.15
N GLY A 276 24.31 -9.70 4.93
CA GLY A 276 25.48 -10.02 4.12
C GLY A 276 25.19 -10.28 2.63
N ILE A 277 24.01 -9.87 2.13
CA ILE A 277 23.60 -10.13 0.75
C ILE A 277 24.51 -9.33 -0.20
N PRO A 278 25.18 -9.97 -1.18
CA PRO A 278 26.02 -9.27 -2.14
C PRO A 278 25.15 -8.56 -3.19
N PHE A 279 25.28 -7.24 -3.31
CA PHE A 279 24.59 -6.43 -4.32
C PHE A 279 25.46 -5.28 -4.83
N GLU A 280 25.23 -4.85 -6.06
CA GLU A 280 25.72 -3.58 -6.58
C GLU A 280 24.72 -2.46 -6.25
N LEU A 281 25.20 -1.40 -5.60
CA LEU A 281 24.41 -0.20 -5.30
C LEU A 281 24.34 0.71 -6.54
N ARG A 282 23.17 0.76 -7.18
CA ARG A 282 22.90 1.70 -8.29
C ARG A 282 22.20 2.94 -7.72
N THR A 283 22.96 4.00 -7.41
CA THR A 283 22.37 5.24 -6.87
C THR A 283 21.47 5.94 -7.91
N VAL A 284 20.25 6.32 -7.50
CA VAL A 284 19.27 7.04 -8.35
C VAL A 284 18.86 8.33 -7.67
N GLU A 285 19.58 9.41 -7.94
CA GLU A 285 19.44 10.70 -7.24
C GLU A 285 18.05 11.32 -7.40
N LEU A 286 17.21 11.19 -6.37
CA LEU A 286 15.82 11.66 -6.40
C LEU A 286 15.74 13.18 -6.50
N LEU A 287 16.61 13.90 -5.78
CA LEU A 287 16.64 15.37 -5.77
C LEU A 287 17.15 16.00 -7.06
N LYS A 288 17.75 15.21 -7.98
CA LYS A 288 18.05 15.63 -9.37
C LYS A 288 17.00 15.14 -10.37
N GLY A 289 15.96 14.45 -9.88
CA GLY A 289 14.96 13.79 -10.71
C GLY A 289 15.55 12.69 -11.60
N GLN A 290 16.59 11.95 -11.16
CA GLN A 290 17.16 10.86 -11.96
C GLN A 290 16.16 9.71 -12.16
N HIS A 291 15.23 9.53 -11.22
CA HIS A 291 14.09 8.62 -11.36
C HIS A 291 13.16 8.99 -12.54
N HIS A 292 13.24 10.21 -13.07
CA HIS A 292 12.54 10.61 -14.30
C HIS A 292 13.28 10.34 -15.59
N SER A 293 14.54 9.90 -15.52
CA SER A 293 15.35 9.60 -16.71
C SER A 293 14.86 8.35 -17.44
N ASP A 294 15.09 8.35 -18.74
CA ASP A 294 14.63 7.32 -19.65
C ASP A 294 15.38 5.99 -19.43
N ALA A 295 16.61 6.07 -18.91
CA ALA A 295 17.37 4.91 -18.44
C ALA A 295 16.77 4.29 -17.16
N PHE A 296 16.31 5.09 -16.19
CA PHE A 296 15.69 4.53 -14.99
C PHE A 296 14.26 4.01 -15.23
N ALA A 297 13.55 4.59 -16.20
CA ALA A 297 12.22 4.19 -16.65
C ALA A 297 12.09 2.71 -17.12
N GLN A 298 13.19 1.98 -17.17
CA GLN A 298 13.31 0.62 -17.74
C GLN A 298 13.79 -0.41 -16.74
N VAL A 299 14.62 0.04 -15.81
CA VAL A 299 14.77 -0.63 -14.51
C VAL A 299 13.39 -0.70 -13.84
N ASN A 300 12.64 0.41 -13.84
CA ASN A 300 11.29 0.46 -13.31
C ASN A 300 10.35 1.35 -14.16
N PRO A 301 9.42 0.74 -14.93
CA PRO A 301 8.32 1.44 -15.61
C PRO A 301 7.33 2.21 -14.71
N LEU A 302 7.54 2.23 -13.39
CA LEU A 302 6.79 3.07 -12.44
C LEU A 302 7.55 4.35 -12.03
N LYS A 303 8.80 4.55 -12.48
CA LYS A 303 9.70 5.67 -12.10
C LYS A 303 9.84 5.90 -10.58
N LYS A 304 9.79 4.82 -9.79
CA LYS A 304 9.95 4.85 -8.33
C LYS A 304 11.13 4.00 -7.87
N VAL A 305 11.71 4.36 -6.73
CA VAL A 305 12.73 3.59 -6.00
C VAL A 305 12.16 3.12 -4.66
N PRO A 306 12.57 1.96 -4.12
CA PRO A 306 13.58 1.05 -4.65
C PRO A 306 13.11 0.29 -5.90
N ALA A 307 14.07 -0.15 -6.70
CA ALA A 307 13.89 -1.23 -7.67
C ALA A 307 15.04 -2.23 -7.52
N LEU A 308 14.73 -3.51 -7.70
CA LEU A 308 15.69 -4.62 -7.71
C LEU A 308 15.81 -5.13 -9.14
N LYS A 309 17.01 -5.55 -9.53
CA LYS A 309 17.23 -6.31 -10.76
C LYS A 309 18.20 -7.46 -10.48
N ASP A 310 17.83 -8.67 -10.91
CA ASP A 310 18.56 -9.91 -10.68
C ASP A 310 18.67 -10.66 -12.01
N GLY A 311 19.77 -10.45 -12.73
CA GLY A 311 19.85 -10.80 -14.15
C GLY A 311 18.77 -10.06 -14.96
N ASP A 312 17.90 -10.83 -15.64
CA ASP A 312 16.75 -10.32 -16.40
C ASP A 312 15.50 -10.03 -15.53
N PHE A 313 15.48 -10.49 -14.28
CA PHE A 313 14.32 -10.31 -13.40
C PHE A 313 14.35 -8.93 -12.71
N THR A 314 13.48 -8.01 -13.13
CA THR A 314 13.24 -6.72 -12.45
C THR A 314 12.05 -6.79 -11.50
N LEU A 315 12.15 -6.13 -10.34
CA LEU A 315 11.12 -6.11 -9.29
C LEU A 315 11.02 -4.72 -8.65
N ALA A 316 9.80 -4.17 -8.61
CA ALA A 316 9.50 -2.92 -7.91
C ALA A 316 8.82 -3.18 -6.54
N GLU A 317 8.58 -2.09 -5.81
CA GLU A 317 7.98 -2.02 -4.46
C GLU A 317 8.78 -2.68 -3.33
N SER A 318 9.04 -1.93 -2.26
CA SER A 318 9.95 -2.36 -1.17
C SER A 318 9.48 -3.59 -0.42
N VAL A 319 8.17 -3.80 -0.28
CA VAL A 319 7.62 -4.99 0.39
C VAL A 319 7.94 -6.24 -0.44
N ALA A 320 7.67 -6.21 -1.74
CA ALA A 320 7.98 -7.32 -2.64
C ALA A 320 9.50 -7.59 -2.70
N ILE A 321 10.33 -6.54 -2.75
CA ILE A 321 11.79 -6.67 -2.72
C ILE A 321 12.28 -7.29 -1.41
N LEU A 322 11.81 -6.80 -0.25
CA LEU A 322 12.19 -7.37 1.05
C LEU A 322 11.79 -8.85 1.18
N LEU A 323 10.57 -9.19 0.77
CA LEU A 323 10.07 -10.56 0.84
C LEU A 323 10.76 -11.50 -0.18
N TYR A 324 11.08 -11.01 -1.38
CA TYR A 324 11.91 -11.72 -2.35
C TYR A 324 13.31 -11.99 -1.79
N LEU A 325 13.97 -11.00 -1.18
CA LEU A 325 15.27 -11.19 -0.54
C LEU A 325 15.20 -12.17 0.65
N CYS A 326 14.11 -12.16 1.43
CA CYS A 326 13.87 -13.14 2.51
C CYS A 326 13.68 -14.58 2.01
N ARG A 327 13.26 -14.78 0.76
CA ARG A 327 13.03 -16.11 0.15
C ARG A 327 14.19 -16.60 -0.70
N LYS A 328 14.96 -15.68 -1.30
CA LYS A 328 16.10 -16.01 -2.16
C LYS A 328 17.37 -16.34 -1.37
N TYR A 329 17.59 -15.65 -0.25
CA TYR A 329 18.81 -15.76 0.54
C TYR A 329 18.53 -16.41 1.89
N GLU A 330 19.50 -17.15 2.42
CA GLU A 330 19.45 -17.82 3.73
C GLU A 330 19.56 -16.80 4.89
N VAL A 331 18.55 -15.94 5.01
CA VAL A 331 18.44 -14.96 6.09
C VAL A 331 17.83 -15.61 7.35
N PRO A 332 18.11 -15.09 8.56
CA PRO A 332 17.45 -15.57 9.77
C PRO A 332 15.91 -15.46 9.70
N ASP A 333 15.22 -16.54 10.08
CA ASP A 333 13.75 -16.65 9.99
C ASP A 333 12.99 -15.48 10.67
N HIS A 334 13.55 -14.87 11.71
CA HIS A 334 12.90 -13.78 12.45
C HIS A 334 12.52 -12.58 11.57
N TRP A 335 13.19 -12.38 10.43
CA TRP A 335 12.82 -11.34 9.46
C TRP A 335 11.43 -11.54 8.88
N TYR A 336 11.06 -12.78 8.57
CA TYR A 336 9.76 -13.17 8.04
C TYR A 336 9.31 -14.52 8.64
N PRO A 337 8.90 -14.53 9.92
CA PRO A 337 8.83 -15.73 10.76
C PRO A 337 7.93 -16.81 10.16
N GLN A 338 8.24 -18.09 10.36
CA GLN A 338 7.46 -19.19 9.78
C GLN A 338 6.11 -19.43 10.47
N ASP A 339 5.96 -19.00 11.74
CA ASP A 339 4.67 -19.07 12.44
C ASP A 339 3.58 -18.30 11.70
N LEU A 340 2.39 -18.90 11.60
CA LEU A 340 1.27 -18.38 10.83
C LEU A 340 0.76 -17.04 11.38
N GLN A 341 0.73 -16.85 12.71
CA GLN A 341 0.21 -15.63 13.33
C GLN A 341 1.25 -14.52 13.31
N ALA A 342 2.51 -14.81 13.62
CA ALA A 342 3.62 -13.85 13.54
C ALA A 342 3.85 -13.37 12.10
N ARG A 343 3.81 -14.27 11.10
CA ARG A 343 3.89 -13.89 9.68
C ARG A 343 2.73 -13.00 9.26
N ALA A 344 1.51 -13.32 9.71
CA ALA A 344 0.34 -12.48 9.45
C ALA A 344 0.41 -11.11 10.14
N ARG A 345 1.06 -10.97 11.31
CA ARG A 345 1.34 -9.67 11.94
C ARG A 345 2.32 -8.84 11.12
N VAL A 346 3.36 -9.46 10.56
CA VAL A 346 4.26 -8.80 9.61
C VAL A 346 3.49 -8.35 8.36
N ASP A 347 2.73 -9.24 7.73
CA ASP A 347 1.92 -8.90 6.54
C ASP A 347 0.89 -7.79 6.81
N GLU A 348 0.25 -7.80 8.00
CA GLU A 348 -0.71 -6.78 8.45
C GLU A 348 -0.06 -5.40 8.57
N TYR A 349 1.12 -5.31 9.20
CA TYR A 349 1.87 -4.05 9.25
C TYR A 349 2.29 -3.58 7.85
N LEU A 350 2.88 -4.49 7.05
CA LEU A 350 3.40 -4.17 5.73
C LEU A 350 2.31 -3.72 4.77
N ALA A 351 1.08 -4.25 4.88
CA ALA A 351 -0.07 -3.76 4.13
C ALA A 351 -0.52 -2.37 4.64
N TRP A 352 -0.68 -2.21 5.97
CA TRP A 352 -1.19 -1.01 6.62
C TRP A 352 -0.36 0.26 6.33
N GLN A 353 0.98 0.17 6.44
CA GLN A 353 1.85 1.36 6.38
C GLN A 353 1.69 2.17 5.07
N HIS A 354 1.40 1.49 3.94
CA HIS A 354 1.35 2.11 2.62
C HIS A 354 0.38 3.29 2.53
N THR A 355 -0.69 3.26 3.33
CA THR A 355 -1.72 4.32 3.38
C THR A 355 -1.96 4.85 4.80
N ALA A 356 -0.97 4.71 5.68
CA ALA A 356 -0.98 5.23 7.04
C ALA A 356 0.38 5.84 7.39
N LEU A 357 1.22 5.12 8.16
CA LEU A 357 2.45 5.68 8.75
C LEU A 357 3.36 6.30 7.68
N ARG A 358 3.65 5.56 6.59
CA ARG A 358 4.48 6.02 5.48
C ARG A 358 4.06 7.39 4.95
N ASN A 359 2.78 7.59 4.64
CA ASN A 359 2.32 8.87 4.09
C ASN A 359 2.43 9.99 5.15
N SER A 360 2.01 9.73 6.40
CA SER A 360 2.10 10.71 7.48
C SER A 360 3.56 11.15 7.77
N CYS A 361 4.51 10.21 7.77
CA CYS A 361 5.94 10.48 7.93
C CYS A 361 6.51 11.27 6.74
N THR A 362 6.12 10.89 5.51
CA THR A 362 6.53 11.55 4.27
C THR A 362 6.06 13.01 4.24
N ARG A 363 4.75 13.23 4.43
CA ARG A 363 4.15 14.57 4.46
C ARG A 363 4.72 15.41 5.60
N ALA A 364 4.94 14.84 6.78
CA ALA A 364 5.52 15.58 7.91
C ALA A 364 6.95 16.06 7.62
N MET A 365 7.82 15.23 7.01
CA MET A 365 9.16 15.68 6.62
C MET A 365 9.11 16.76 5.54
N TRP A 366 8.28 16.57 4.52
CA TRP A 366 8.23 17.51 3.40
C TRP A 366 7.61 18.84 3.77
N GLN A 367 6.45 18.84 4.43
CA GLN A 367 5.74 20.07 4.80
C GLN A 367 6.48 20.90 5.86
N LYS A 368 7.22 20.24 6.77
CA LYS A 368 7.94 20.94 7.83
C LYS A 368 9.35 21.40 7.41
N MET A 369 9.96 20.77 6.41
CA MET A 369 11.37 20.99 6.09
C MET A 369 11.68 21.03 4.59
N MET A 370 11.34 20.01 3.78
CA MET A 370 11.74 20.02 2.35
C MET A 370 11.09 21.15 1.55
N SER A 371 9.80 21.43 1.72
CA SER A 371 9.14 22.53 1.00
C SER A 371 9.75 23.89 1.40
N PRO A 372 9.87 24.25 2.70
CA PRO A 372 10.52 25.51 3.09
C PRO A 372 12.01 25.62 2.71
N VAL A 373 12.82 24.58 2.92
CA VAL A 373 14.28 24.64 2.76
C VAL A 373 14.73 24.35 1.33
N PHE A 374 14.27 23.25 0.74
CA PHE A 374 14.74 22.79 -0.57
C PHE A 374 13.93 23.42 -1.73
N LEU A 375 12.61 23.57 -1.59
CA LEU A 375 11.79 24.23 -2.62
C LEU A 375 11.65 25.75 -2.41
N GLY A 376 11.85 26.27 -1.21
CA GLY A 376 11.54 27.67 -0.88
C GLY A 376 10.04 27.96 -0.85
N GLU A 377 9.21 26.92 -0.76
CA GLU A 377 7.75 27.01 -0.74
C GLU A 377 7.25 27.06 0.71
N GLN A 378 6.57 28.16 1.06
CA GLN A 378 5.95 28.30 2.38
C GLN A 378 4.74 27.36 2.50
N VAL A 379 4.65 26.66 3.63
CA VAL A 379 3.54 25.74 3.92
C VAL A 379 2.61 26.39 4.95
N PRO A 380 1.30 26.47 4.68
CA PRO A 380 0.36 27.10 5.61
C PRO A 380 0.36 26.40 7.00
N PRO A 381 0.35 27.16 8.12
CA PRO A 381 0.44 26.58 9.47
C PRO A 381 -0.62 25.53 9.78
N GLU A 382 -1.85 25.72 9.29
CA GLU A 382 -2.97 24.79 9.46
C GLU A 382 -2.80 23.50 8.63
N THR A 383 -2.16 23.58 7.46
CA THR A 383 -1.79 22.42 6.65
C THR A 383 -0.74 21.56 7.38
N LEU A 384 0.30 22.20 7.92
CA LEU A 384 1.31 21.52 8.72
C LEU A 384 0.72 20.94 10.03
N ALA A 385 -0.13 21.69 10.73
CA ALA A 385 -0.79 21.22 11.95
C ALA A 385 -1.67 19.98 11.69
N SER A 386 -2.43 19.97 10.59
CA SER A 386 -3.23 18.81 10.16
C SER A 386 -2.36 17.57 9.91
N THR A 387 -1.27 17.71 9.16
CA THR A 387 -0.30 16.63 8.91
C THR A 387 0.39 16.12 10.18
N LEU A 388 0.72 17.01 11.13
CA LEU A 388 1.30 16.61 12.41
C LEU A 388 0.27 15.89 13.29
N ALA A 389 -1.00 16.32 13.31
CA ALA A 389 -2.07 15.60 13.99
C ALA A 389 -2.31 14.20 13.37
N GLU A 390 -2.22 14.08 12.04
CA GLU A 390 -2.31 12.79 11.35
C GLU A 390 -1.15 11.84 11.69
N LEU A 391 0.08 12.38 11.75
CA LEU A 391 1.26 11.64 12.23
C LEU A 391 1.07 11.18 13.67
N GLU A 392 0.62 12.05 14.58
CA GLU A 392 0.39 11.68 15.99
C GLU A 392 -0.64 10.55 16.14
N ARG A 393 -1.71 10.52 15.31
CA ARG A 393 -2.63 9.36 15.24
C ARG A 393 -1.96 8.09 14.71
N CYS A 394 -1.11 8.20 13.70
CA CYS A 394 -0.38 7.04 13.16
C CYS A 394 0.64 6.48 14.16
N LEU A 395 1.28 7.34 14.95
CA LEU A 395 2.16 6.95 16.06
C LEU A 395 1.38 6.27 17.19
N GLN A 396 0.18 6.77 17.51
CA GLN A 396 -0.70 6.14 18.49
C GLN A 396 -1.15 4.74 18.04
N LEU A 397 -1.53 4.58 16.77
CA LEU A 397 -1.85 3.27 16.19
C LEU A 397 -0.64 2.32 16.15
N LEU A 398 0.57 2.84 15.89
CA LEU A 398 1.79 2.02 15.96
C LEU A 398 2.02 1.46 17.37
N GLU A 399 1.80 2.27 18.40
CA GLU A 399 1.93 1.87 19.81
C GLU A 399 0.80 0.91 20.24
N ASP A 400 -0.47 1.24 19.97
CA ASP A 400 -1.63 0.51 20.50
C ASP A 400 -2.03 -0.74 19.70
N LYS A 401 -1.86 -0.76 18.37
CA LYS A 401 -2.28 -1.89 17.51
C LYS A 401 -1.15 -2.88 17.25
N PHE A 402 0.08 -2.40 17.08
CA PHE A 402 1.21 -3.20 16.61
C PHE A 402 2.22 -3.52 17.72
N LEU A 403 2.84 -2.51 18.34
CA LEU A 403 3.85 -2.76 19.38
C LEU A 403 3.22 -3.34 20.66
N LYS A 404 2.15 -2.73 21.17
CA LYS A 404 1.48 -3.08 22.44
C LYS A 404 2.47 -3.12 23.61
N ASP A 405 2.74 -4.29 24.14
CA ASP A 405 3.70 -4.56 25.23
C ASP A 405 4.79 -5.56 24.76
N GLN A 406 4.96 -5.73 23.45
CA GLN A 406 5.98 -6.57 22.84
C GLN A 406 7.31 -5.84 22.67
N ASP A 407 8.39 -6.59 22.43
CA ASP A 407 9.68 -5.99 22.10
C ASP A 407 9.71 -5.39 20.68
N PHE A 408 9.03 -6.03 19.73
CA PHE A 408 9.00 -5.69 18.29
C PHE A 408 7.57 -5.81 17.74
N LEU A 409 7.29 -5.21 16.57
CA LEU A 409 5.93 -5.03 16.03
C LEU A 409 5.18 -6.34 15.70
N ALA A 410 5.90 -7.46 15.56
CA ALA A 410 5.34 -8.76 15.25
C ALA A 410 5.77 -9.89 16.22
N GLY A 411 6.42 -9.57 17.34
CA GLY A 411 6.84 -10.56 18.33
C GLY A 411 8.06 -10.15 19.18
N PRO A 412 8.85 -11.13 19.69
CA PRO A 412 10.01 -10.89 20.54
C PRO A 412 11.30 -10.57 19.77
N HIS A 413 11.28 -10.57 18.44
CA HIS A 413 12.46 -10.39 17.58
C HIS A 413 12.17 -9.41 16.43
N ILE A 414 13.21 -8.73 15.94
CA ILE A 414 13.10 -7.77 14.83
C ILE A 414 12.61 -8.45 13.54
N SER A 415 11.61 -7.87 12.91
CA SER A 415 11.06 -8.33 11.63
C SER A 415 11.25 -7.29 10.53
N VAL A 416 10.90 -7.63 9.27
CA VAL A 416 10.88 -6.61 8.20
C VAL A 416 9.84 -5.51 8.46
N ALA A 417 8.80 -5.75 9.28
CA ALA A 417 7.85 -4.71 9.69
C ALA A 417 8.54 -3.63 10.54
N ASP A 418 9.35 -4.01 11.52
CA ASP A 418 10.13 -3.08 12.35
C ASP A 418 11.12 -2.24 11.53
N LEU A 419 11.74 -2.87 10.54
CA LEU A 419 12.71 -2.21 9.66
C LEU A 419 12.07 -1.19 8.71
N VAL A 420 10.88 -1.51 8.18
CA VAL A 420 10.07 -0.54 7.43
C VAL A 420 9.63 0.59 8.36
N ALA A 421 9.03 0.28 9.52
CA ALA A 421 8.57 1.27 10.49
C ALA A 421 9.66 2.25 10.95
N ILE A 422 10.85 1.77 11.32
CA ILE A 422 11.91 2.68 11.81
C ILE A 422 12.44 3.59 10.70
N THR A 423 12.55 3.08 9.46
CA THR A 423 13.04 3.88 8.33
C THR A 423 12.01 4.90 7.86
N GLU A 424 10.71 4.62 8.03
CA GLU A 424 9.61 5.58 7.90
C GLU A 424 9.71 6.68 8.96
N LEU A 425 9.79 6.32 10.24
CA LEU A 425 9.84 7.26 11.38
C LEU A 425 11.06 8.20 11.38
N MET A 426 12.16 7.80 10.74
CA MET A 426 13.34 8.66 10.62
C MET A 426 13.16 9.84 9.64
N HIS A 427 12.09 9.89 8.83
CA HIS A 427 11.69 11.08 8.05
C HIS A 427 11.24 12.25 8.96
N PRO A 428 10.19 12.12 9.80
CA PRO A 428 9.80 13.20 10.70
C PRO A 428 10.89 13.53 11.73
N VAL A 429 11.75 12.58 12.13
CA VAL A 429 12.91 12.86 12.99
C VAL A 429 13.93 13.79 12.31
N SER A 430 14.25 13.62 11.02
CA SER A 430 15.18 14.55 10.35
C SER A 430 14.61 15.95 10.17
N ALA A 431 13.29 16.08 10.07
CA ALA A 431 12.56 17.35 10.17
C ALA A 431 12.33 17.83 11.63
N GLY A 432 13.03 17.26 12.61
CA GLY A 432 13.01 17.68 14.01
C GLY A 432 11.66 17.50 14.72
N CYS A 433 10.79 16.59 14.28
CA CYS A 433 9.60 16.21 15.03
C CYS A 433 9.97 15.36 16.25
N GLN A 434 9.28 15.58 17.37
CA GLN A 434 9.59 14.98 18.67
C GLN A 434 9.00 13.57 18.84
N VAL A 435 9.05 12.77 17.76
CA VAL A 435 8.38 11.47 17.56
C VAL A 435 8.41 10.56 18.80
N PHE A 436 9.58 10.44 19.43
CA PHE A 436 9.84 9.54 20.55
C PHE A 436 9.78 10.21 21.94
N LYS A 437 9.72 11.56 22.02
CA LYS A 437 9.93 12.28 23.30
C LYS A 437 8.84 12.00 24.33
N SER A 438 7.61 11.83 23.89
CA SER A 438 6.44 11.55 24.74
C SER A 438 5.93 10.11 24.61
N ARG A 439 6.70 9.22 23.97
CA ARG A 439 6.30 7.83 23.66
C ARG A 439 7.35 6.84 24.15
N PRO A 440 7.39 6.51 25.45
CA PRO A 440 8.46 5.70 26.04
C PRO A 440 8.53 4.29 25.45
N LYS A 441 7.38 3.68 25.05
CA LYS A 441 7.38 2.38 24.38
C LYS A 441 8.05 2.44 23.01
N LEU A 442 7.68 3.41 22.16
CA LEU A 442 8.34 3.62 20.86
C LEU A 442 9.82 4.01 21.03
N ALA A 443 10.20 4.75 22.07
CA ALA A 443 11.59 5.10 22.35
C ALA A 443 12.43 3.85 22.70
N ALA A 444 11.92 2.97 23.56
CA ALA A 444 12.56 1.69 23.90
C ALA A 444 12.61 0.74 22.69
N TRP A 445 11.50 0.62 21.94
CA TRP A 445 11.46 -0.15 20.69
C TRP A 445 12.49 0.35 19.67
N ARG A 446 12.62 1.67 19.47
CA ARG A 446 13.67 2.23 18.62
C ARG A 446 15.06 1.79 19.10
N GLN A 447 15.35 1.84 20.39
CA GLN A 447 16.66 1.42 20.91
C GLN A 447 16.94 -0.06 20.63
N ARG A 448 15.92 -0.94 20.78
CA ARG A 448 16.02 -2.36 20.41
C ARG A 448 16.25 -2.56 18.91
N VAL A 449 15.54 -1.84 18.06
CA VAL A 449 15.70 -1.90 16.59
C VAL A 449 17.07 -1.37 16.14
N GLU A 450 17.53 -0.25 16.70
CA GLU A 450 18.85 0.35 16.41
C GLU A 450 19.99 -0.58 16.86
N ALA A 451 19.84 -1.27 18.01
CA ALA A 451 20.78 -2.30 18.46
C ALA A 451 20.74 -3.57 17.60
N ALA A 452 19.55 -4.06 17.22
CA ALA A 452 19.39 -5.27 16.42
C ALA A 452 19.90 -5.09 14.98
N VAL A 453 19.67 -3.92 14.36
CA VAL A 453 20.32 -3.52 13.10
C VAL A 453 21.83 -3.39 13.29
N GLY A 454 22.27 -2.71 14.35
CA GLY A 454 23.65 -2.34 14.60
C GLY A 454 23.85 -0.85 14.31
N LYS A 455 24.42 -0.13 15.28
CA LYS A 455 24.45 1.34 15.32
C LYS A 455 25.09 1.96 14.08
N ASP A 456 26.19 1.40 13.60
CA ASP A 456 26.97 1.99 12.51
C ASP A 456 26.20 1.91 11.17
N LEU A 457 25.64 0.73 10.85
CA LEU A 457 24.76 0.56 9.68
C LEU A 457 23.47 1.39 9.80
N PHE A 458 22.93 1.54 11.01
CA PHE A 458 21.76 2.40 11.24
C PHE A 458 22.09 3.87 10.99
N GLN A 459 23.25 4.35 11.42
CA GLN A 459 23.72 5.72 11.18
C GLN A 459 24.07 5.93 9.70
N GLU A 460 24.79 5.00 9.06
CA GLU A 460 25.15 5.00 7.64
C GLU A 460 23.91 5.16 6.76
N ALA A 461 22.92 4.28 6.93
CA ALA A 461 21.69 4.29 6.13
C ALA A 461 20.89 5.59 6.31
N HIS A 462 20.93 6.21 7.50
CA HIS A 462 20.21 7.45 7.78
C HIS A 462 21.01 8.74 7.56
N ALA A 463 22.32 8.65 7.26
CA ALA A 463 23.22 9.80 7.18
C ALA A 463 22.79 10.85 6.14
N VAL A 464 22.25 10.40 5.00
CA VAL A 464 21.72 11.29 3.94
C VAL A 464 20.49 12.05 4.41
N VAL A 465 19.51 11.36 4.99
CA VAL A 465 18.25 11.99 5.39
C VAL A 465 18.38 12.87 6.63
N MET A 466 19.28 12.55 7.56
CA MET A 466 19.56 13.38 8.74
C MET A 466 20.26 14.70 8.41
N LYS A 467 20.88 14.80 7.23
CA LYS A 467 21.49 16.02 6.67
C LYS A 467 20.55 16.78 5.71
N ALA A 468 19.30 16.33 5.54
CA ALA A 468 18.38 16.93 4.56
C ALA A 468 18.04 18.41 4.86
N LYS A 469 18.07 18.81 6.14
CA LYS A 469 17.95 20.21 6.59
C LYS A 469 19.10 21.13 6.15
N ASP A 470 20.24 20.54 5.75
CA ASP A 470 21.48 21.22 5.37
C ASP A 470 21.66 21.25 3.84
N LEU A 471 20.62 20.86 3.07
CA LEU A 471 20.62 20.90 1.61
C LEU A 471 20.55 22.34 1.08
N PRO A 472 21.25 22.66 -0.02
CA PRO A 472 21.03 23.91 -0.73
C PRO A 472 19.62 23.93 -1.35
N PRO A 473 18.98 25.10 -1.49
CA PRO A 473 17.74 25.24 -2.25
C PRO A 473 17.92 24.74 -3.69
N ALA A 474 16.92 24.04 -4.21
CA ALA A 474 16.88 23.60 -5.60
C ALA A 474 16.92 24.79 -6.57
N ASP A 475 17.53 24.60 -7.74
CA ASP A 475 17.36 25.53 -8.86
C ASP A 475 15.95 25.42 -9.47
N ARG A 476 15.61 26.36 -10.36
CA ARG A 476 14.29 26.44 -10.98
C ARG A 476 13.94 25.20 -11.82
N ALA A 477 14.88 24.66 -12.59
CA ALA A 477 14.63 23.51 -13.45
C ALA A 477 14.44 22.23 -12.64
N ILE A 478 15.18 22.06 -11.54
CA ILE A 478 14.95 20.97 -10.58
C ILE A 478 13.55 21.10 -9.94
N LYS A 479 13.13 22.30 -9.51
CA LYS A 479 11.77 22.49 -8.96
C LYS A 479 10.68 22.13 -9.98
N GLU A 480 10.78 22.65 -11.21
CA GLU A 480 9.81 22.37 -12.28
C GLU A 480 9.76 20.87 -12.62
N LYS A 481 10.92 20.18 -12.67
CA LYS A 481 11.03 18.73 -12.90
C LYS A 481 10.47 17.87 -11.76
N LEU A 482 10.65 18.29 -10.50
CA LEU A 482 10.19 17.53 -9.33
C LEU A 482 8.73 17.79 -8.96
N LYS A 483 8.17 18.94 -9.35
CA LYS A 483 6.83 19.40 -8.96
C LYS A 483 5.72 18.34 -9.07
N PRO A 484 5.59 17.54 -10.15
CA PRO A 484 4.54 16.51 -10.23
C PRO A 484 4.72 15.43 -9.16
N SER A 485 5.95 14.97 -8.94
CA SER A 485 6.26 13.93 -7.95
C SER A 485 6.12 14.43 -6.51
N VAL A 486 6.50 15.68 -6.23
CA VAL A 486 6.28 16.30 -4.91
C VAL A 486 4.79 16.49 -4.65
N GLN A 487 4.01 16.86 -5.67
CA GLN A 487 2.56 16.94 -5.55
C GLN A 487 1.97 15.57 -5.19
N VAL A 488 2.21 14.52 -5.98
CA VAL A 488 1.76 13.13 -5.67
C VAL A 488 2.16 12.66 -4.27
N LEU A 489 3.34 13.07 -3.81
CA LEU A 489 3.92 12.69 -2.52
C LEU A 489 3.34 13.45 -1.31
N LEU A 490 2.70 14.60 -1.53
CA LEU A 490 2.09 15.44 -0.48
C LEU A 490 0.56 15.25 -0.35
N GLN A 491 0.05 14.12 -0.82
CA GLN A 491 -1.37 13.88 -1.13
C GLN A 491 -1.91 12.56 -0.57
#